data_AF-A0A4S3B1U4-F1
#
_entry.id   AF-A0A4S3B1U4-F1
#
_cell.length_a   1.000
_cell.length_b   1.000
_cell.length_c   1.000
_cell.angle_alpha   90.00
_cell.angle_beta   90.00
_cell.angle_gamma   90.00
#
_symmetry.space_group_name_H-M   'P 1'
#
loop_
_entity.id
_entity.type
_entity.pdbx_description
1 polymer ?
#
loop_
_entity_poly.entity_id
_entity_poly.type
_entity_poly.pdbx_seq_one_letter_code
_entity_poly.pdbx_strand_id
1 'polypeptide(L)'
;MEKKVVVALGGNAILSDDASAQAQQEALIQTSKHLVNLVKSGYKLIISHGNGPQVGNLLLQQQAANSEKNPAMPLDTCVAMTQGSIGYWLANAMEAEL
;
A
#
# COMPACT_ATOMS: atom_id res chain seq x y z
N MET A 1 -23.59 -12.95 -14.76
CA MET A 1 -22.11 -13.06 -14.85
C MET A 1 -21.53 -11.95 -14.00
N GLU A 2 -20.71 -12.26 -12.99
CA GLU A 2 -20.09 -11.25 -12.13
C GLU A 2 -19.13 -10.38 -12.96
N LYS A 3 -19.24 -9.06 -12.83
CA LYS A 3 -18.41 -8.10 -13.59
C LYS A 3 -17.05 -7.95 -12.90
N LYS A 4 -15.97 -8.00 -13.68
CA LYS A 4 -14.61 -7.74 -13.19
C LYS A 4 -14.30 -6.24 -13.27
N VAL A 5 -13.72 -5.70 -12.20
CA VAL A 5 -13.32 -4.29 -12.11
C VAL A 5 -11.87 -4.21 -11.66
N VAL A 6 -11.07 -3.40 -12.35
CA VAL A 6 -9.70 -3.06 -11.92
C VAL A 6 -9.76 -1.71 -11.21
N VAL A 7 -9.26 -1.66 -9.98
CA VAL A 7 -9.19 -0.44 -9.18
C VAL A 7 -7.72 -0.09 -8.94
N ALA A 8 -7.30 1.07 -9.44
CA ALA A 8 -5.97 1.61 -9.19
C ALA A 8 -6.01 2.65 -8.07
N LEU A 9 -5.45 2.31 -6.91
CA LEU A 9 -5.35 3.18 -5.75
C LEU A 9 -4.24 4.21 -5.96
N GLY A 10 -4.61 5.49 -5.90
CA GLY A 10 -3.67 6.62 -5.93
C GLY A 10 -2.92 6.79 -4.60
N GLY A 11 -1.93 7.70 -4.57
CA GLY A 11 -1.13 7.96 -3.36
C GLY A 11 -1.96 8.31 -2.12
N ASN A 12 -3.03 9.11 -2.30
CA ASN A 12 -3.93 9.53 -1.23
C ASN A 12 -4.78 8.40 -0.63
N ALA A 13 -4.84 7.23 -1.28
CA ALA A 13 -5.53 6.06 -0.74
C ALA A 13 -4.69 5.32 0.31
N ILE A 14 -3.40 5.66 0.42
CA ILE A 14 -2.43 4.97 1.28
C ILE A 14 -1.74 5.97 2.20
N LEU A 15 -1.46 7.19 1.72
CA LEU A 15 -0.75 8.23 2.46
C LEU A 15 -1.68 9.42 2.72
N SER A 16 -1.67 9.92 3.95
CA SER A 16 -2.21 11.22 4.34
C SER A 16 -1.06 12.23 4.55
N ASP A 17 -1.35 13.43 5.05
CA ASP A 17 -0.28 14.38 5.41
C ASP A 17 0.68 13.85 6.49
N ASP A 18 0.29 12.78 7.21
CA ASP A 18 1.14 12.04 8.15
C ASP A 18 1.71 10.77 7.48
N ALA A 19 3.05 10.70 7.42
CA ALA A 19 3.78 9.57 6.85
C ALA A 19 3.94 8.38 7.81
N SER A 20 3.42 8.47 9.04
CA SER A 20 3.49 7.38 10.02
C SER A 20 2.83 6.09 9.51
N ALA A 21 3.33 4.94 9.96
CA ALA A 21 2.75 3.65 9.60
C ALA A 21 1.29 3.53 10.08
N GLN A 22 0.95 4.18 11.20
CA GLN A 22 -0.41 4.20 11.74
C GLN A 22 -1.36 4.97 10.81
N ALA A 23 -1.00 6.19 10.41
CA ALA A 23 -1.84 7.00 9.52
C ALA A 23 -2.06 6.33 8.16
N GLN A 24 -1.03 5.66 7.62
CA GLN A 24 -1.15 4.93 6.37
C GLN A 24 -2.08 3.70 6.48
N GLN A 25 -2.03 2.97 7.61
CA GLN A 25 -2.95 1.86 7.87
C GLN A 25 -4.39 2.36 8.03
N GLU A 26 -4.61 3.47 8.73
CA GLU A 26 -5.92 4.09 8.88
C GLU A 26 -6.51 4.53 7.53
N ALA A 27 -5.69 5.10 6.64
CA ALA A 27 -6.10 5.44 5.27
C ALA A 27 -6.52 4.19 4.47
N LEU A 28 -5.77 3.09 4.59
CA LEU A 28 -6.11 1.82 3.95
C LEU A 28 -7.40 1.19 4.52
N ILE A 29 -7.68 1.34 5.81
CA ILE A 29 -8.96 0.93 6.40
C ILE A 29 -10.14 1.71 5.83
N GLN A 30 -10.01 3.02 5.61
CA GLN A 30 -11.10 3.77 4.96
C GLN A 30 -11.25 3.36 3.49
N THR A 31 -10.13 3.15 2.80
CA THR A 31 -10.14 2.66 1.42
C THR A 31 -10.78 1.28 1.29
N SER A 32 -10.49 0.35 2.21
CA SER A 32 -11.02 -1.01 2.17
C SER A 32 -12.55 -1.05 2.28
N LYS A 33 -13.17 -0.17 3.07
CA LYS A 33 -14.65 -0.05 3.14
C LYS A 33 -15.28 0.20 1.77
N HIS A 34 -14.69 1.09 0.97
CA HIS A 34 -15.17 1.38 -0.38
C HIS A 34 -15.00 0.19 -1.32
N LEU A 35 -13.86 -0.51 -1.22
CA LEU A 35 -13.58 -1.71 -2.02
C LEU A 35 -14.52 -2.86 -1.64
N VAL A 36 -14.72 -3.11 -0.35
CA VAL A 36 -15.63 -4.14 0.17
C VAL A 36 -17.06 -3.88 -0.27
N ASN A 37 -17.52 -2.63 -0.35
CA ASN A 37 -18.84 -2.31 -0.90
C ASN A 37 -18.99 -2.75 -2.37
N LEU A 38 -17.94 -2.65 -3.18
CA LEU A 38 -17.95 -3.18 -4.55
C LEU A 38 -18.02 -4.71 -4.54
N VAL A 39 -17.26 -5.38 -3.67
CA VAL A 39 -17.34 -6.84 -3.52
C VAL A 39 -18.76 -7.27 -3.12
N LYS A 40 -19.34 -6.62 -2.10
CA LYS A 40 -20.71 -6.86 -1.62
C LYS A 40 -21.77 -6.57 -2.68
N SER A 41 -21.48 -5.70 -3.65
CA SER A 41 -22.33 -5.42 -4.81
C SER A 41 -22.17 -6.45 -5.95
N GLY A 42 -21.40 -7.53 -5.75
CA GLY A 42 -21.23 -8.61 -6.72
C GLY A 42 -20.13 -8.39 -7.76
N TYR A 43 -19.23 -7.43 -7.54
CA TYR A 43 -18.07 -7.21 -8.42
C TYR A 43 -16.87 -8.07 -8.01
N LYS A 44 -16.14 -8.61 -8.99
CA LYS A 44 -14.80 -9.20 -8.78
C LYS A 44 -13.75 -8.12 -8.94
N LEU A 45 -12.98 -7.87 -7.88
CA LEU A 45 -11.97 -6.82 -7.88
C LEU A 45 -10.58 -7.35 -8.23
N ILE A 46 -9.85 -6.56 -9.03
CA ILE A 46 -8.39 -6.59 -9.14
C ILE A 46 -7.92 -5.24 -8.61
N ILE A 47 -7.06 -5.24 -7.60
CA ILE A 47 -6.59 -4.00 -6.98
C ILE A 47 -5.12 -3.81 -7.31
N SER A 48 -4.78 -2.62 -7.80
CA SER A 48 -3.39 -2.15 -7.95
C SER A 48 -3.20 -0.88 -7.13
N HIS A 49 -1.96 -0.51 -6.84
CA HIS A 49 -1.67 0.70 -6.09
C HIS A 49 -0.36 1.35 -6.54
N GLY A 50 -0.24 2.66 -6.34
CA GLY A 50 1.05 3.34 -6.36
C GLY A 50 1.80 3.16 -5.04
N ASN A 51 3.10 3.48 -5.02
CA ASN A 51 3.93 3.43 -3.81
C ASN A 51 4.94 4.59 -3.70
N GLY A 52 4.80 5.63 -4.54
CA GLY A 52 5.80 6.69 -4.69
C GLY A 52 6.28 7.31 -3.37
N PRO A 53 5.38 7.80 -2.51
CA PRO A 53 5.77 8.34 -1.21
C PRO A 53 6.42 7.31 -0.28
N GLN A 54 5.89 6.08 -0.26
CA GLN A 54 6.39 4.99 0.59
C GLN A 54 7.79 4.57 0.19
N VAL A 55 8.02 4.35 -1.11
CA VAL A 55 9.33 3.96 -1.63
C VAL A 55 10.33 5.10 -1.53
N GLY A 56 9.89 6.35 -1.71
CA GLY A 56 10.73 7.53 -1.48
C GLY A 56 11.23 7.59 -0.03
N ASN A 57 10.33 7.44 0.94
CA ASN A 57 10.69 7.44 2.36
C ASN A 57 11.61 6.27 2.72
N LEU A 58 11.32 5.06 2.22
CA LEU A 58 12.19 3.90 2.47
C LEU A 58 13.57 4.09 1.83
N LEU A 59 13.65 4.63 0.62
CA LEU A 59 14.93 4.92 -0.03
C LEU A 59 15.76 5.93 0.78
N LEU A 60 15.15 6.98 1.30
CA LEU A 60 15.81 7.96 2.17
C LEU A 60 16.34 7.29 3.45
N GLN A 61 15.58 6.38 4.05
CA GLN A 61 16.02 5.59 5.21
C GLN A 61 17.23 4.70 4.87
N GLN A 62 17.20 4.03 3.72
CA GLN A 62 18.30 3.18 3.24
C GLN A 62 19.57 4.00 2.99
N GLN A 63 19.44 5.18 2.38
CA GLN A 63 20.56 6.10 2.16
C GLN A 63 21.14 6.61 3.48
N ALA A 64 20.28 6.97 4.44
CA ALA A 64 20.71 7.45 5.75
C ALA A 64 21.45 6.38 6.57
N ALA A 65 21.09 5.10 6.40
CA ALA A 65 21.69 3.98 7.13
C ALA A 65 22.85 3.28 6.39
N ASN A 66 23.23 3.78 5.21
CA ASN A 66 24.23 3.15 4.35
C ASN A 66 25.62 3.13 4.99
N SER A 67 26.21 1.95 5.10
CA SER A 67 27.59 1.75 5.59
C SER A 67 28.18 0.44 5.06
N GLU A 68 29.48 0.22 5.24
CA GLU A 68 30.13 -1.06 4.85
C GLU A 68 29.50 -2.28 5.52
N LYS A 69 29.00 -2.14 6.76
CA LYS A 69 28.34 -3.22 7.50
C LYS A 69 26.84 -3.33 7.23
N ASN A 70 26.23 -2.29 6.65
CA ASN A 70 24.81 -2.23 6.34
C ASN A 70 24.60 -1.42 5.06
N PRO A 71 24.91 -1.98 3.89
CA PRO A 71 24.78 -1.27 2.63
C PRO A 71 23.31 -1.00 2.30
N ALA A 72 23.04 0.17 1.74
CA ALA A 72 21.71 0.53 1.25
C ALA A 72 21.26 -0.44 0.15
N MET A 73 20.01 -0.90 0.24
CA MET A 73 19.42 -1.66 -0.86
C MET A 73 19.11 -0.74 -2.05
N PRO A 74 19.20 -1.26 -3.29
CA PRO A 74 18.80 -0.51 -4.48
C PRO A 74 17.30 -0.22 -4.51
N LEU A 75 16.91 0.72 -5.38
CA LEU A 75 15.54 1.23 -5.47
C LEU A 75 14.50 0.13 -5.79
N ASP A 76 14.82 -0.78 -6.70
CA ASP A 76 13.96 -1.91 -7.06
C ASP A 76 13.65 -2.84 -5.86
N THR A 77 14.64 -3.06 -4.98
CA THR A 77 14.45 -3.79 -3.73
C THR A 77 13.56 -3.01 -2.76
N CYS A 78 13.74 -1.69 -2.68
CA CYS A 78 12.84 -0.82 -1.88
C CYS A 78 11.40 -0.83 -2.43
N VAL A 79 11.23 -0.89 -3.75
CA VAL A 79 9.93 -1.08 -4.40
C VAL A 79 9.32 -2.41 -3.96
N ALA A 80 10.07 -3.51 -3.99
CA ALA A 80 9.57 -4.81 -3.55
C ALA A 80 9.14 -4.81 -2.06
N MET A 81 9.95 -4.20 -1.19
CA MET A 81 9.64 -4.06 0.24
C MET A 81 8.34 -3.26 0.46
N THR A 82 8.15 -2.17 -0.26
CA THR A 82 6.95 -1.32 -0.12
C THR A 82 5.71 -1.93 -0.76
N GLN A 83 5.85 -2.72 -1.82
CA GLN A 83 4.75 -3.55 -2.32
C GLN A 83 4.31 -4.57 -1.25
N GLY A 84 5.27 -5.20 -0.57
CA GLY A 84 4.99 -6.13 0.52
C GLY A 84 4.27 -5.47 1.69
N SER A 85 4.76 -4.33 2.19
CA SER A 85 4.14 -3.65 3.33
C SER A 85 2.74 -3.11 3.02
N ILE A 86 2.55 -2.45 1.87
CA ILE A 86 1.24 -1.92 1.46
C ILE A 86 0.26 -3.07 1.21
N GLY A 87 0.68 -4.11 0.49
CA GLY A 87 -0.15 -5.28 0.19
C GLY A 87 -0.59 -6.00 1.47
N TYR A 88 0.31 -6.16 2.43
CA TYR A 88 0.01 -6.72 3.74
C TYR A 88 -1.05 -5.91 4.50
N TRP A 89 -0.85 -4.59 4.62
CA TRP A 89 -1.81 -3.74 5.33
C TRP A 89 -3.18 -3.70 4.65
N LEU A 90 -3.21 -3.60 3.32
CA LEU A 90 -4.47 -3.60 2.57
C LEU A 90 -5.20 -4.94 2.68
N ALA A 91 -4.50 -6.07 2.61
CA ALA A 91 -5.11 -7.38 2.78
C ALA A 91 -5.76 -7.53 4.17
N ASN A 92 -5.05 -7.15 5.23
CA ASN A 92 -5.59 -7.16 6.59
C ASN A 92 -6.80 -6.22 6.74
N ALA A 93 -6.73 -5.02 6.16
CA ALA A 93 -7.82 -4.05 6.19
C ALA A 93 -9.06 -4.51 5.41
N MET A 94 -8.87 -5.27 4.33
CA MET A 94 -9.96 -5.91 3.57
C MET A 94 -10.57 -7.06 4.38
N GLU A 95 -9.75 -7.92 4.98
CA GLU A 95 -10.21 -9.07 5.78
C GLU A 95 -11.03 -8.63 7.00
N ALA A 96 -10.63 -7.54 7.66
CA ALA A 96 -11.37 -7.00 8.80
C ALA A 96 -12.76 -6.42 8.44
N GLU A 97 -12.98 -6.04 7.18
CA GLU A 97 -14.20 -5.34 6.72
C GLU A 97 -15.17 -6.25 5.92
N LEU A 98 -14.69 -7.39 5.41
CA LEU A 98 -15.47 -8.35 4.62
C LEU A 98 -16.57 -9.02 5.46
#